data_AF-A0A9D4R6R1-F1
#
_entry.id   AF-A0A9D4R6R1-F1
#
_cell.length_a   1.000
_cell.length_b   1.000
_cell.length_c   1.000
_cell.angle_alpha   90.00
_cell.angle_beta   90.00
_cell.angle_gamma   90.00
#
_symmetry.space_group_name_H-M   'P 1'
#
loop_
_entity.id
_entity.type
_entity.pdbx_description
1 polymer ?
#
loop_
_entity_poly.entity_id
_entity_poly.type
_entity_poly.pdbx_seq_one_letter_code
_entity_poly.pdbx_strand_id
1 'polypeptide(L)'
;MQDQIIALQKIGVQACCVDYNCLGGQALFDDDDDEGDAKSDGDVILTVPMSDIADGKFTLVYSHPEALLSTDTGKSLIQNLENKKIISCIAVDEAHMILKW
;
A
#
# COMPACT_ATOMS: atom_id res chain seq x y z
N MET A 1 10.95 2.98 -2.08
CA MET A 1 10.43 3.15 -0.70
C MET A 1 11.45 2.78 0.40
N GLN A 2 12.18 1.66 0.29
CA GLN A 2 13.15 1.21 1.32
C GLN A 2 14.16 2.29 1.77
N ASP A 3 14.77 2.99 0.82
CA ASP A 3 15.79 4.02 1.11
C ASP A 3 15.24 5.18 1.95
N GLN A 4 14.01 5.62 1.64
CA GLN A 4 13.33 6.68 2.38
C GLN A 4 13.03 6.23 3.80
N ILE A 5 12.55 5.00 4.00
CA ILE A 5 12.29 4.43 5.33
C ILE A 5 13.58 4.37 6.16
N ILE A 6 14.68 3.88 5.57
CA ILE A 6 15.98 3.82 6.25
C ILE A 6 16.46 5.21 6.65
N ALA A 7 16.30 6.22 5.78
CA ALA A 7 16.66 7.59 6.08
C ALA A 7 15.82 8.19 7.21
N LEU A 8 14.50 7.95 7.22
CA LEU A 8 13.57 8.41 8.25
C LEU A 8 13.84 7.76 9.61
N GLN A 9 14.09 6.46 9.62
CA GLN A 9 14.41 5.74 10.86
C GLN A 9 15.71 6.24 11.49
N LYS A 10 16.72 6.61 10.68
CA LYS A 10 17.98 7.20 11.17
C LYS A 10 17.79 8.51 11.93
N ILE A 11 16.74 9.27 11.62
CA ILE A 11 16.41 10.53 12.31
C ILE A 11 15.34 10.34 13.40
N GLY A 12 14.96 9.10 13.72
CA GLY A 12 14.02 8.77 14.80
C GLY A 12 12.55 8.78 14.39
N VAL A 13 12.22 8.86 13.10
CA VAL A 13 10.83 8.78 12.61
C VAL A 13 10.41 7.32 12.51
N GLN A 14 9.28 6.99 13.13
CA GLN A 14 8.66 5.67 13.05
C GLN A 14 7.97 5.51 11.68
N ALA A 15 8.71 4.94 10.72
CA ALA A 15 8.24 4.68 9.37
C ALA A 15 8.25 3.18 9.03
N CYS A 16 7.24 2.72 8.29
CA CYS A 16 7.17 1.37 7.73
C CYS A 16 6.63 1.38 6.28
N CYS A 17 6.67 0.22 5.62
CA CYS A 17 5.99 -0.01 4.34
C CYS A 17 4.92 -1.09 4.44
N VAL A 18 3.87 -0.90 3.66
CA VAL A 18 2.88 -1.91 3.28
C VAL A 18 3.13 -2.22 1.81
N ASP A 19 3.76 -3.37 1.56
CA ASP A 19 4.23 -3.76 0.24
C ASP A 19 3.25 -4.77 -0.41
N TYR A 20 3.39 -5.01 -1.71
CA TYR A 20 2.51 -5.88 -2.49
C TYR A 20 3.32 -6.89 -3.30
N ASN A 21 3.01 -8.17 -3.13
CA ASN A 21 3.52 -9.22 -4.01
C ASN A 21 2.50 -9.49 -5.11
N CYS A 22 2.82 -9.16 -6.35
CA CYS A 22 1.99 -9.54 -7.48
C CYS A 22 2.34 -10.98 -7.88
N LEU A 23 1.43 -11.94 -7.66
CA LEU A 23 1.62 -13.33 -8.09
C LEU A 23 1.29 -13.50 -9.58
N GLY A 24 0.54 -12.55 -10.18
CA GLY A 24 0.14 -12.55 -11.59
C GLY A 24 1.15 -11.95 -12.59
N GLY A 25 2.39 -11.66 -12.17
CA GLY A 25 3.42 -11.01 -12.99
C GLY A 25 4.01 -11.83 -14.15
N GLN A 26 3.30 -12.82 -14.69
CA GLN A 26 3.59 -13.32 -16.03
C GLN A 26 2.89 -12.39 -17.02
N ALA A 27 3.68 -11.57 -17.70
CA ALA A 27 3.23 -10.63 -18.72
C ALA A 27 2.35 -11.33 -19.78
N LEU A 28 1.03 -11.31 -19.57
CA LEU A 28 0.07 -11.56 -20.63
C LEU A 28 -0.14 -10.23 -21.33
N PHE A 29 0.67 -10.04 -22.37
CA PHE A 29 0.20 -9.27 -23.52
C PHE A 29 -0.95 -10.07 -24.13
N ASP A 30 -2.17 -9.87 -23.63
CA ASP A 30 -3.35 -10.18 -24.42
C ASP A 30 -4.36 -9.06 -24.17
N ASP A 31 -4.55 -8.26 -25.22
CA ASP A 31 -5.76 -7.48 -25.43
C ASP A 31 -6.92 -8.47 -25.44
N ASP A 32 -7.74 -8.52 -24.39
CA ASP A 32 -9.15 -8.87 -24.56
C ASP A 32 -9.96 -8.39 -23.35
N ASP A 33 -11.03 -7.67 -23.69
CA ASP A 33 -12.12 -7.21 -22.83
C ASP A 33 -12.69 -8.35 -21.97
N ASP A 34 -12.34 -8.41 -20.68
CA ASP A 34 -13.14 -9.16 -19.70
C ASP A 34 -13.36 -8.32 -18.43
N GLU A 35 -14.58 -7.80 -18.28
CA GLU A 35 -15.11 -7.22 -17.04
C GLU A 35 -15.39 -8.32 -15.99
N GLY A 36 -14.37 -9.13 -15.70
CA GLY A 36 -14.36 -10.04 -14.57
C GLY A 36 -13.79 -9.34 -13.35
N ASP A 37 -14.48 -9.41 -12.21
CA ASP A 37 -13.99 -8.97 -10.89
C ASP A 37 -12.69 -9.72 -10.56
N ALA A 38 -11.58 -9.20 -11.06
CA ALA A 38 -10.25 -9.74 -10.92
C ALA A 38 -9.87 -9.59 -9.45
N LYS A 39 -10.21 -10.61 -8.65
CA LYS A 39 -9.63 -10.80 -7.33
C LYS A 39 -8.13 -10.67 -7.49
N SER A 40 -7.57 -9.62 -6.91
CA SER A 40 -6.17 -9.29 -7.08
C SER A 40 -5.34 -10.47 -6.61
N ASP A 41 -4.68 -11.14 -7.56
CA ASP A 41 -3.83 -12.31 -7.34
C ASP A 41 -2.50 -11.85 -6.71
N GLY A 42 -2.58 -11.24 -5.53
CA GLY A 42 -1.42 -10.71 -4.85
C GLY A 42 -1.63 -10.51 -3.36
N ASP A 43 -0.54 -10.68 -2.65
CA ASP A 43 -0.50 -10.70 -1.18
C ASP A 43 0.19 -9.44 -0.65
N VAL A 44 -0.35 -8.90 0.45
CA VAL A 44 0.30 -7.80 1.16
C VAL A 44 1.51 -8.33 1.92
N ILE A 45 2.69 -7.77 1.64
CA ILE A 45 3.92 -8.05 2.39
C ILE A 45 4.15 -6.95 3.42
N LEU A 46 4.34 -7.35 4.66
CA LEU A 46 4.64 -6.43 5.77
C LEU A 46 5.96 -6.83 6.44
N THR A 47 6.82 -5.87 6.70
CA THR A 47 8.03 -6.07 7.53
C THR A 47 7.73 -5.96 9.03
N VAL A 48 6.50 -5.55 9.39
CA VAL A 48 6.04 -5.29 10.76
C VAL A 48 4.65 -5.91 10.97
N PRO A 49 4.24 -6.20 12.22
CA PRO A 49 2.91 -6.71 12.49
C PRO A 49 1.82 -5.73 12.00
N MET A 50 0.81 -6.26 11.32
CA MET A 50 -0.32 -5.46 10.82
C MET A 50 -1.03 -4.68 11.94
N SER A 51 -1.14 -5.28 13.12
CA SER A 51 -1.70 -4.64 14.31
C SER A 51 -0.97 -3.36 14.69
N ASP A 52 0.36 -3.31 14.53
CA ASP A 52 1.15 -2.14 14.89
C ASP A 52 0.84 -0.95 13.98
N ILE A 53 0.56 -1.23 12.71
CA ILE A 53 0.10 -0.21 11.75
C ILE A 53 -1.33 0.21 12.10
N ALA A 54 -2.24 -0.75 12.29
CA ALA A 54 -3.65 -0.48 12.59
C ALA A 54 -3.88 0.25 13.93
N ASP A 55 -2.95 0.13 14.87
CA ASP A 55 -2.96 0.84 16.16
C ASP A 55 -2.24 2.19 16.11
N GLY A 56 -1.72 2.59 14.95
CA GLY A 56 -1.10 3.90 14.76
C GLY A 56 0.28 4.03 15.42
N LYS A 57 1.03 2.92 15.55
CA LYS A 57 2.41 2.97 16.10
C LYS A 57 3.43 3.62 15.15
N PHE A 58 3.05 3.85 13.89
CA PHE A 58 3.90 4.49 12.89
C PHE A 58 3.36 5.87 12.54
N THR A 59 4.25 6.85 12.47
CA THR A 59 3.91 8.22 12.06
C THR A 59 3.75 8.33 10.56
N LEU A 60 4.45 7.47 9.81
CA LEU A 60 4.46 7.48 8.35
C LEU A 60 4.43 6.05 7.81
N VAL A 61 3.48 5.77 6.92
CA VAL A 61 3.30 4.47 6.29
C VAL A 61 3.40 4.66 4.78
N TYR A 62 4.42 4.05 4.18
CA TYR A 62 4.55 3.98 2.73
C TYR A 62 3.75 2.82 2.18
N SER A 63 3.15 2.96 1.00
CA SER A 63 2.50 1.83 0.33
C SER A 63 2.38 2.04 -1.17
N HIS A 64 2.34 0.93 -1.89
CA HIS A 64 1.84 0.89 -3.27
C HIS A 64 0.30 1.00 -3.28
N PRO A 65 -0.31 1.71 -4.25
CA PRO A 65 -1.77 1.82 -4.31
C PRO A 65 -2.45 0.45 -4.41
N GLU A 66 -1.85 -0.53 -5.07
CA GLU A 66 -2.36 -1.90 -5.21
C GLU A 66 -2.45 -2.63 -3.86
N ALA A 67 -1.44 -2.46 -2.98
CA ALA A 67 -1.46 -3.05 -1.64
C ALA A 67 -2.67 -2.59 -0.83
N LEU A 68 -3.05 -1.32 -0.96
CA LEU A 68 -4.11 -0.69 -0.19
C LEU A 68 -5.51 -0.86 -0.81
N LEU A 69 -5.60 -0.78 -2.14
CA LEU A 69 -6.88 -0.67 -2.84
C LEU A 69 -7.32 -1.98 -3.47
N SER A 70 -6.41 -2.89 -3.77
CA SER A 70 -6.73 -4.14 -4.48
C SER A 70 -6.98 -5.31 -3.51
N THR A 71 -6.35 -5.31 -2.34
CA THR A 71 -6.47 -6.41 -1.36
C THR A 71 -7.50 -6.14 -0.26
N ASP A 72 -8.20 -7.18 0.20
CA ASP A 72 -9.12 -7.07 1.34
C ASP A 72 -8.40 -6.64 2.63
N THR A 73 -7.15 -7.08 2.79
CA THR A 73 -6.27 -6.70 3.90
C THR A 73 -5.98 -5.20 3.88
N GLY A 74 -5.62 -4.64 2.72
CA GLY A 74 -5.38 -3.21 2.54
C GLY A 74 -6.62 -2.36 2.74
N LYS A 75 -7.76 -2.77 2.16
CA LYS A 75 -9.05 -2.10 2.33
C LYS A 75 -9.46 -2.06 3.80
N SER A 76 -9.32 -3.19 4.50
CA SER A 76 -9.59 -3.30 5.94
C SER A 76 -8.66 -2.41 6.76
N LEU A 77 -7.40 -2.26 6.37
CA LEU A 77 -6.45 -1.37 7.04
C LEU A 77 -6.91 0.08 6.98
N ILE A 78 -7.18 0.59 5.76
CA ILE A 78 -7.62 1.97 5.56
C ILE A 78 -8.90 2.23 6.36
N GLN A 79 -9.88 1.34 6.26
CA GLN A 79 -11.15 1.49 6.96
C GLN A 79 -10.96 1.54 8.48
N ASN A 80 -10.10 0.69 9.04
CA ASN A 80 -9.78 0.71 10.48
C ASN A 80 -9.09 2.02 10.90
N LEU A 81 -8.12 2.49 10.12
CA LEU A 81 -7.40 3.72 10.39
C LEU A 81 -8.31 4.96 10.30
N GLU A 82 -9.23 4.97 9.33
CA GLU A 82 -10.25 6.01 9.17
C GLU A 82 -11.24 6.01 10.33
N ASN A 83 -11.76 4.84 10.71
CA ASN A 83 -12.69 4.69 11.84
C ASN A 83 -12.07 5.19 13.16
N LYS A 84 -10.78 4.95 13.36
CA LYS A 84 -10.02 5.43 14.53
C LYS A 84 -9.61 6.91 14.42
N LYS A 85 -9.83 7.57 13.28
CA LYS A 85 -9.43 8.96 13.00
C LYS A 85 -7.92 9.21 13.20
N ILE A 86 -7.09 8.23 12.83
CA ILE A 86 -5.63 8.31 12.96
C ILE A 86 -5.00 8.95 11.70
N ILE A 87 -5.64 8.80 10.55
CA ILE A 87 -5.14 9.35 9.28
C ILE A 87 -5.26 10.87 9.32
N SER A 88 -4.11 11.55 9.30
CA SER A 88 -4.05 13.02 9.24
C SER A 88 -3.89 13.55 7.81
N CYS A 89 -3.21 12.81 6.94
CA CYS A 89 -2.90 13.21 5.57
C CYS A 89 -2.58 11.98 4.71
N ILE A 90 -2.86 12.08 3.40
CA ILE A 90 -2.41 11.13 2.38
C ILE A 90 -1.57 11.93 1.39
N ALA A 91 -0.32 11.50 1.19
CA ALA A 91 0.57 12.05 0.18
C ALA A 91 0.77 11.02 -0.93
N VAL A 92 0.58 11.44 -2.18
CA VAL A 92 0.77 10.60 -3.37
C VAL A 92 2.08 11.00 -4.03
N ASP A 93 3.06 10.10 -3.99
CA ASP A 93 4.31 10.25 -4.73
C ASP A 93 4.09 9.96 -6.22
N GLU A 94 4.87 10.59 -7.09
CA GLU A 94 4.77 10.46 -8.54
C GLU A 94 3.34 10.64 -9.10
N ALA A 95 2.59 11.59 -8.55
CA ALA A 95 1.20 11.87 -8.95
C ALA A 95 1.00 12.15 -10.45
N HIS A 96 2.08 12.47 -11.16
CA HIS A 96 2.08 12.63 -12.62
C HIS A 96 1.68 11.34 -13.37
N MET A 97 1.83 10.17 -12.75
CA MET A 97 1.48 8.86 -13.31
C MET A 97 -0.04 8.61 -13.43
N ILE A 98 -0.87 9.42 -12.78
CA ILE A 98 -2.34 9.22 -12.77
C ILE A 98 -2.96 9.57 -14.14
N LEU A 99 -2.37 10.53 -14.85
CA LEU A 99 -2.88 10.99 -16.12
C LEU A 99 -2.38 10.08 -17.25
N LYS A 100 -3.27 9.75 -18.19
CA LYS A 100 -2.89 9.19 -19.49
C LYS A 100 -2.53 10.37 -20.39
N TRP A 101 -1.26 10.48 -20.76
CA TRP A 101 -0.74 11.53 -21.64
C TRP A 101 -0.84 11.11 -23.11
#